data_AF-A0A671SN51-F1
#
_entry.id   AF-A0A671SN51-F1
#
_cell.length_a   1.000
_cell.length_b   1.000
_cell.length_c   1.000
_cell.angle_alpha   90.00
_cell.angle_beta   90.00
_cell.angle_gamma   90.00
#
_symmetry.space_group_name_H-M   'P 1'
#
loop_
_entity.id
_entity.type
_entity.pdbx_description
1 polymer ?
#
loop_
_entity_poly.entity_id
_entity_poly.type
_entity_poly.pdbx_seq_one_letter_code
_entity_poly.pdbx_strand_id
1 'polypeptide(L)'
;MNPVYNPNTPPSRQRTVLLRLMEGERRQGERRRRRASGSHIRKQYKIGRMLGEGGCGSVYEGTRCNDGLKPGHPKRLPIEIGLMLMANKGPSVPQIIELLDWEDNTDHYVMVMERPVPCVDLFSFVDHHGGSLDEGTARNIMWQVIDAAKTCCERGVFHRDLKLENLLVNQDTMEVKLIDFGCGALMKNSAFKSFSGTRPYCPPEFNMKGRYHAKPTTVWTLGFILYEMLCGECPTSYDRHMITVNLWTRPGHTKRTNSFKEKCCQMICDCLQPDPQKRLSLDEMHLHDWFKVRSLRLSDSLTIRPRLPTTII
;
A
#
# COMPACT_ATOMS: atom_id res chain seq x y z
N MET A 1 -18.80 23.83 -3.74
CA MET A 1 -19.30 23.15 -4.95
C MET A 1 -19.56 21.70 -4.56
N ASN A 2 -20.83 21.29 -4.57
CA ASN A 2 -21.24 19.92 -4.26
C ASN A 2 -20.77 18.99 -5.38
N PRO A 3 -20.18 17.81 -5.10
CA PRO A 3 -20.04 16.78 -6.11
C PRO A 3 -21.43 16.27 -6.48
N VAL A 4 -21.77 16.37 -7.77
CA VAL A 4 -23.03 15.93 -8.33
C VAL A 4 -23.04 14.40 -8.32
N TYR A 5 -24.04 13.82 -7.65
CA TYR A 5 -24.35 12.40 -7.70
C TYR A 5 -24.59 11.97 -9.15
N ASN A 6 -23.82 10.99 -9.64
CA ASN A 6 -24.02 10.40 -10.95
C ASN A 6 -24.92 9.15 -10.82
N PRO A 7 -26.20 9.22 -11.26
CA PRO A 7 -27.14 8.09 -11.18
C PRO A 7 -26.78 6.92 -12.10
N ASN A 8 -25.78 7.06 -12.99
CA ASN A 8 -25.30 6.00 -13.87
C ASN A 8 -24.12 5.19 -13.30
N THR A 9 -23.85 5.30 -12.00
CA THR A 9 -22.84 4.44 -11.36
C THR A 9 -23.43 3.02 -11.29
N PRO A 10 -22.86 2.02 -11.99
CA PRO A 10 -23.38 0.65 -11.94
C PRO A 10 -23.38 0.14 -10.50
N PRO A 11 -24.35 -0.70 -10.08
CA PRO A 11 -24.34 -1.30 -8.75
C PRO A 11 -22.98 -1.94 -8.52
N SER A 12 -22.25 -1.50 -7.49
CA SER A 12 -20.86 -1.94 -7.34
C SER A 12 -20.84 -3.46 -7.22
N ARG A 13 -20.01 -4.12 -8.05
CA ARG A 13 -19.94 -5.57 -8.20
C ARG A 13 -19.56 -6.33 -6.92
N GLN A 14 -19.18 -5.64 -5.85
CA GLN A 14 -18.67 -6.24 -4.62
C GLN A 14 -19.79 -6.49 -3.60
N ARG A 15 -20.22 -7.74 -3.50
CA ARG A 15 -21.12 -8.22 -2.43
C ARG A 15 -20.44 -8.21 -1.06
N THR A 16 -19.13 -8.37 -1.00
CA THR A 16 -18.37 -8.44 0.26
C THR A 16 -17.53 -7.21 0.47
N VAL A 17 -17.49 -6.70 1.70
CA VAL A 17 -16.83 -5.45 2.11
C VAL A 17 -16.03 -5.65 3.40
N LEU A 18 -15.10 -4.72 3.67
CA LEU A 18 -14.45 -4.57 4.98
C LEU A 18 -15.19 -3.50 5.78
N LEU A 19 -15.54 -3.80 7.03
CA LEU A 19 -16.11 -2.85 7.99
C LEU A 19 -15.10 -2.57 9.09
N ARG A 20 -14.64 -1.33 9.20
CA ARG A 20 -13.74 -0.89 10.28
C ARG A 20 -14.51 -0.07 11.31
N LEU A 21 -14.43 -0.46 12.57
CA LEU A 21 -14.99 0.24 13.73
C LEU A 21 -13.86 0.90 14.53
N MET A 22 -13.99 2.20 14.76
CA MET A 22 -12.97 3.03 15.41
C MET A 22 -13.57 3.80 16.58
N GLU A 23 -13.03 3.66 17.79
CA GLU A 23 -13.49 4.44 18.94
C GLU A 23 -13.33 5.94 18.68
N GLY A 24 -14.38 6.71 18.94
CA GLY A 24 -14.34 8.16 18.87
C GLY A 24 -13.68 8.73 20.13
N GLU A 25 -12.93 9.81 19.99
CA GLU A 25 -12.39 10.53 21.14
C GLU A 25 -13.55 10.97 22.08
N ARG A 26 -13.52 10.52 23.34
CA ARG A 26 -14.52 10.90 24.36
C ARG A 26 -14.53 12.43 24.51
N ARG A 27 -15.63 13.06 24.11
CA ARG A 27 -15.78 14.52 24.20
C ARG A 27 -16.19 14.92 25.61
N GLN A 28 -15.29 15.56 26.35
CA GLN A 28 -15.70 16.33 27.53
C GLN A 28 -16.48 17.57 27.07
N GLY A 29 -17.75 17.70 27.48
CA GLY A 29 -18.46 18.99 27.50
C GLY A 29 -19.58 19.25 26.47
N GLU A 30 -19.78 18.43 25.43
CA GLU A 30 -20.89 18.67 24.47
C GLU A 30 -22.11 17.80 24.77
N ARG A 31 -23.20 18.40 25.30
CA ARG A 31 -24.55 17.80 25.27
C ARG A 31 -25.04 17.72 23.82
N ARG A 32 -24.67 16.67 23.10
CA ARG A 32 -25.17 16.39 21.74
C ARG A 32 -26.61 15.89 21.80
N ARG A 33 -27.53 16.59 21.12
CA ARG A 33 -28.94 16.18 20.96
C ARG A 33 -29.00 14.79 20.31
N ARG A 34 -29.65 13.85 21.00
CA ARG A 34 -29.97 12.50 20.50
C ARG A 34 -30.76 12.60 19.21
N ARG A 35 -30.19 12.15 18.09
CA ARG A 35 -30.97 11.59 16.98
C ARG A 35 -30.77 10.08 17.02
N ALA A 36 -31.71 9.38 17.64
CA ALA A 36 -31.87 7.95 17.47
C ALA A 36 -32.48 7.69 16.08
N SER A 37 -31.70 7.93 15.04
CA SER A 37 -31.97 7.35 13.72
C SER A 37 -31.13 6.09 13.66
N GLY A 38 -31.75 4.91 13.62
CA GLY A 38 -31.00 3.65 13.56
C GLY A 38 -29.93 3.67 12.47
N SER A 39 -28.73 3.17 12.81
CA SER A 39 -27.53 3.15 11.96
C SER A 39 -27.86 2.76 10.52
N HIS A 40 -27.48 3.61 9.56
CA HIS A 40 -27.74 3.31 8.15
C HIS A 40 -26.88 2.13 7.69
N ILE A 41 -25.67 1.99 8.23
CA ILE A 41 -24.80 0.85 7.97
C ILE A 41 -25.48 -0.45 8.36
N ARG A 42 -26.12 -0.53 9.54
CA ARG A 42 -26.86 -1.73 9.96
C ARG A 42 -28.07 -2.07 9.10
N LYS A 43 -28.60 -1.11 8.33
CA LYS A 43 -29.71 -1.34 7.38
C LYS A 43 -29.21 -1.80 6.01
N GLN A 44 -27.97 -1.47 5.67
CA GLN A 44 -27.40 -1.69 4.34
C GLN A 44 -26.37 -2.81 4.29
N TYR A 45 -25.78 -3.18 5.43
CA TYR A 45 -24.71 -4.17 5.53
C TYR A 45 -24.96 -5.16 6.65
N LYS A 46 -24.77 -6.44 6.35
CA LYS A 46 -24.70 -7.51 7.36
C LYS A 46 -23.25 -7.67 7.80
N ILE A 47 -22.98 -7.43 9.08
CA ILE A 47 -21.66 -7.61 9.69
C ILE A 47 -21.42 -9.12 9.91
N GLY A 48 -20.28 -9.63 9.47
CA GLY A 48 -19.83 -11.01 9.63
C GLY A 48 -18.75 -11.14 10.72
N ARG A 49 -17.82 -12.08 10.53
CA ARG A 49 -16.75 -12.34 11.51
C ARG A 49 -15.71 -11.22 11.58
N MET A 50 -15.04 -11.10 12.71
CA MET A 50 -13.88 -10.22 12.89
C MET A 50 -12.68 -10.78 12.11
N LEU A 51 -11.99 -9.92 11.39
CA LEU A 51 -10.78 -10.24 10.61
C LEU A 51 -9.51 -9.82 11.34
N GLY A 52 -9.58 -8.75 12.16
CA GLY A 52 -8.45 -8.29 12.95
C GLY A 52 -8.82 -7.15 13.90
N GLU A 53 -7.97 -6.91 14.89
CA GLU A 53 -8.10 -5.85 15.89
C GLU A 53 -6.72 -5.28 16.23
N GLY A 54 -6.61 -3.97 16.41
CA GLY A 54 -5.36 -3.30 16.78
C GLY A 54 -5.57 -1.88 17.30
N GLY A 55 -4.47 -1.14 17.47
CA GLY A 55 -4.50 0.25 17.96
C GLY A 55 -5.30 1.22 17.08
N CYS A 56 -5.58 0.80 15.84
CA CYS A 56 -6.42 1.50 14.89
C CYS A 56 -7.76 0.76 14.71
N GLY A 57 -8.39 0.31 15.80
CA GLY A 57 -9.75 -0.27 15.82
C GLY A 57 -9.88 -1.73 15.35
N SER A 58 -11.13 -2.14 15.12
CA SER A 58 -11.50 -3.52 14.80
C SER A 58 -12.06 -3.61 13.37
N VAL A 59 -11.65 -4.64 12.63
CA VAL A 59 -12.05 -4.86 11.23
C VAL A 59 -12.86 -6.16 11.12
N TYR A 60 -13.98 -6.10 10.41
CA TYR A 60 -14.91 -7.21 10.19
C TYR A 60 -15.15 -7.42 8.70
N GLU A 61 -15.48 -8.64 8.29
CA GLU A 61 -16.10 -8.84 6.99
C GLU A 61 -17.56 -8.38 7.02
N GLY A 62 -18.07 -7.92 5.89
CA GLY A 62 -19.50 -7.64 5.73
C GLY A 62 -20.03 -8.01 4.37
N THR A 63 -21.35 -8.10 4.30
CA THR A 63 -22.08 -8.32 3.05
C THR A 63 -23.01 -7.15 2.79
N ARG A 64 -22.91 -6.52 1.61
CA ARG A 64 -23.86 -5.46 1.21
C ARG A 64 -25.23 -6.09 0.92
N CYS A 65 -26.26 -5.56 1.57
CA CYS A 65 -27.64 -6.01 1.47
C CYS A 65 -28.50 -5.12 0.56
N ASN A 66 -28.18 -3.83 0.42
CA ASN A 66 -28.92 -2.85 -0.39
C ASN A 66 -27.97 -1.84 -1.05
N ASP A 67 -28.33 -1.32 -2.23
CA ASP A 67 -27.49 -0.39 -3.02
C ASP A 67 -27.72 1.10 -2.69
N GLY A 68 -28.55 1.41 -1.68
CA GLY A 68 -28.96 2.76 -1.33
C GLY A 68 -27.91 3.57 -0.58
N LEU A 69 -26.74 3.83 -1.18
CA LEU A 69 -25.69 4.66 -0.59
C LEU A 69 -26.23 6.06 -0.30
N LYS A 70 -26.21 6.47 0.97
CA LYS A 70 -26.47 7.85 1.37
C LYS A 70 -25.36 8.28 2.32
N PRO A 71 -24.31 8.95 1.83
CA PRO A 71 -23.25 9.42 2.71
C PRO A 71 -23.83 10.38 3.75
N GLY A 72 -23.70 10.03 5.02
CA GLY A 72 -23.96 10.95 6.12
C GLY A 72 -22.91 12.05 6.12
N HIS A 73 -23.33 13.32 6.21
CA HIS A 73 -22.40 14.46 6.25
C HIS A 73 -22.40 15.15 7.63
N PRO A 74 -21.58 14.70 8.59
CA PRO A 74 -21.25 15.47 9.79
C PRO A 74 -20.32 16.65 9.49
N LYS A 75 -20.31 17.64 10.38
CA LYS A 75 -19.59 18.92 10.25
C LYS A 75 -18.06 18.84 10.37
N ARG A 76 -17.49 17.70 10.78
CA ARG A 76 -16.03 17.46 10.89
C ARG A 76 -15.75 15.97 10.59
N LEU A 77 -14.83 15.70 9.67
CA LEU A 77 -14.45 14.37 9.22
C LEU A 77 -13.25 13.86 10.04
N PRO A 78 -13.26 12.60 10.53
CA PRO A 78 -12.03 11.93 10.95
C PRO A 78 -10.96 12.04 9.86
N ILE A 79 -9.72 12.30 10.25
CA ILE A 79 -8.64 12.58 9.29
C ILE A 79 -8.45 11.43 8.31
N GLU A 80 -8.51 10.19 8.79
CA GLU A 80 -8.40 8.98 7.97
C GLU A 80 -9.45 8.94 6.86
N ILE A 81 -10.73 9.18 7.18
CA ILE A 81 -11.82 9.26 6.19
C ILE A 81 -11.53 10.38 5.19
N GLY A 82 -11.12 11.55 5.66
CA GLY A 82 -10.77 12.68 4.79
C GLY A 82 -9.64 12.33 3.82
N LEU A 83 -8.59 11.67 4.29
CA LEU A 83 -7.46 11.25 3.48
C LEU A 83 -7.85 10.14 2.49
N MET A 84 -8.67 9.18 2.88
CA MET A 84 -9.18 8.14 1.97
C MET A 84 -10.04 8.74 0.87
N LEU A 85 -10.92 9.71 1.19
CA LEU A 85 -11.71 10.43 0.19
C LEU A 85 -10.82 11.20 -0.80
N MET A 86 -9.73 11.80 -0.32
CA MET A 86 -8.74 12.45 -1.18
C MET A 86 -7.96 11.44 -2.03
N ALA A 87 -7.50 10.34 -1.44
CA ALA A 87 -6.76 9.28 -2.11
C ALA A 87 -7.61 8.56 -3.17
N ASN A 88 -8.94 8.49 -2.99
CA ASN A 88 -9.89 7.93 -3.95
C ASN A 88 -10.49 8.98 -4.92
N LYS A 89 -10.03 10.24 -4.87
CA LYS A 89 -10.54 11.30 -5.76
C LYS A 89 -10.05 11.11 -7.19
N GLY A 90 -10.95 11.25 -8.16
CA GLY A 90 -10.62 11.22 -9.59
C GLY A 90 -10.84 9.82 -10.18
N PRO A 91 -10.12 9.44 -11.25
CA PRO A 91 -10.20 8.10 -11.81
C PRO A 91 -9.87 7.04 -10.74
N SER A 92 -10.61 5.92 -10.74
CA SER A 92 -10.29 4.80 -9.85
C SER A 92 -8.88 4.28 -10.14
N VAL A 93 -8.13 3.99 -9.07
CA VAL A 93 -6.78 3.44 -9.12
C VAL A 93 -6.81 2.12 -8.37
N PRO A 94 -6.59 0.98 -9.04
CA PRO A 94 -6.84 -0.33 -8.44
C PRO A 94 -5.95 -0.61 -7.22
N GLN A 95 -4.80 0.07 -7.10
CA GLN A 95 -3.82 -0.14 -6.04
C GLN A 95 -4.12 0.57 -4.72
N ILE A 96 -5.23 1.30 -4.60
CA ILE A 96 -5.67 1.94 -3.35
C ILE A 96 -7.05 1.36 -3.00
N ILE A 97 -7.25 0.99 -1.74
CA ILE A 97 -8.55 0.49 -1.27
C ILE A 97 -9.63 1.56 -1.40
N GLU A 98 -10.77 1.20 -1.98
CA GLU A 98 -11.89 2.13 -2.14
C GLU A 98 -12.69 2.26 -0.84
N LEU A 99 -12.94 3.51 -0.41
CA LEU A 99 -13.92 3.81 0.63
C LEU A 99 -15.31 3.90 -0.01
N LEU A 100 -16.18 2.94 0.31
CA LEU A 100 -17.51 2.81 -0.29
C LEU A 100 -18.58 3.61 0.47
N ASP A 101 -18.52 3.57 1.80
CA ASP A 101 -19.46 4.28 2.69
C ASP A 101 -18.84 4.50 4.06
N TRP A 102 -19.45 5.35 4.89
CA TRP A 102 -19.01 5.58 6.26
C TRP A 102 -20.10 6.23 7.13
N GLU A 103 -20.01 6.01 8.44
CA GLU A 103 -20.95 6.55 9.42
C GLU A 103 -20.21 7.16 10.61
N ASP A 104 -20.62 8.36 11.03
CA ASP A 104 -20.19 8.98 12.30
C ASP A 104 -21.26 8.69 13.36
N ASN A 105 -20.97 7.75 14.25
CA ASN A 105 -21.83 7.43 15.40
C ASN A 105 -21.38 8.25 16.63
N THR A 106 -22.17 8.20 17.70
CA THR A 106 -21.92 9.01 18.91
C THR A 106 -20.55 8.72 19.54
N ASP A 107 -20.16 7.45 19.57
CA ASP A 107 -18.99 6.96 20.32
C ASP A 107 -17.92 6.31 19.42
N HIS A 108 -18.18 6.20 18.13
CA HIS A 108 -17.29 5.56 17.16
C HIS A 108 -17.62 6.03 15.75
N TYR A 109 -16.71 5.81 14.81
CA TYR A 109 -17.02 5.90 13.38
C TYR A 109 -16.87 4.53 12.72
N VAL A 110 -17.63 4.33 11.65
CA VAL A 110 -17.64 3.11 10.83
C VAL A 110 -17.18 3.47 9.44
N MET A 111 -16.28 2.68 8.86
CA MET A 111 -15.91 2.77 7.44
C MET A 111 -16.24 1.47 6.75
N VAL A 112 -16.85 1.57 5.57
CA VAL A 112 -17.10 0.46 4.64
C VAL A 112 -16.15 0.60 3.47
N MET A 113 -15.31 -0.40 3.26
CA MET A 113 -14.29 -0.40 2.22
C MET A 113 -14.47 -1.60 1.30
N GLU A 114 -13.91 -1.49 0.10
CA GLU A 114 -13.69 -2.62 -0.80
C GLU A 114 -13.06 -3.81 -0.04
N ARG A 115 -13.39 -5.03 -0.46
CA ARG A 115 -12.70 -6.25 -0.01
C ARG A 115 -12.26 -7.11 -1.20
N PRO A 116 -10.96 -7.18 -1.50
CA PRO A 116 -10.42 -8.16 -2.45
C PRO A 116 -10.59 -9.58 -1.89
N VAL A 117 -10.91 -10.55 -2.75
CA VAL A 117 -11.07 -11.95 -2.35
C VAL A 117 -10.54 -12.85 -3.48
N PRO A 118 -9.66 -13.83 -3.19
CA PRO A 118 -8.96 -14.01 -1.92
C PRO A 118 -7.94 -12.87 -1.68
N CYS A 119 -7.62 -12.57 -0.42
CA CYS A 119 -6.52 -11.66 -0.12
C CYS A 119 -5.88 -11.98 1.23
N VAL A 120 -4.60 -11.65 1.34
CA VAL A 120 -3.81 -11.63 2.59
C VAL A 120 -3.00 -10.33 2.60
N ASP A 121 -2.56 -9.88 3.77
CA ASP A 121 -1.56 -8.81 3.81
C ASP A 121 -0.20 -9.30 3.27
N LEU A 122 0.63 -8.39 2.79
CA LEU A 122 1.89 -8.71 2.13
C LEU A 122 2.92 -9.31 3.11
N PHE A 123 2.83 -8.99 4.41
CA PHE A 123 3.67 -9.63 5.42
C PHE A 123 3.37 -11.13 5.49
N SER A 124 2.09 -11.48 5.66
CA SER A 124 1.62 -12.86 5.60
C SER A 124 1.96 -13.50 4.26
N PHE A 125 1.82 -12.79 3.14
CA PHE A 125 2.18 -13.31 1.82
C PHE A 125 3.67 -13.72 1.75
N VAL A 126 4.59 -12.88 2.24
CA VAL A 126 6.03 -13.19 2.30
C VAL A 126 6.30 -14.41 3.17
N ASP A 127 5.66 -14.50 4.34
CA ASP A 127 5.80 -15.63 5.28
C ASP A 127 5.37 -16.96 4.63
N HIS A 128 4.19 -16.98 4.01
CA HIS A 128 3.68 -18.17 3.29
C HIS A 128 4.58 -18.62 2.12
N HIS A 129 5.43 -17.73 1.58
CA HIS A 129 6.39 -18.02 0.51
C HIS A 129 7.78 -18.40 1.04
N GLY A 130 7.90 -18.77 2.31
CA GLY A 130 9.15 -19.21 2.91
C GLY A 130 10.01 -18.07 3.46
N GLY A 131 9.37 -16.94 3.81
CA GLY A 131 10.01 -15.80 4.45
C GLY A 131 10.76 -14.86 3.50
N SER A 132 10.81 -15.12 2.19
CA SER A 132 11.32 -14.15 1.21
C SER A 132 10.76 -14.43 -0.18
N LEU A 133 10.72 -13.40 -1.03
CA LEU A 133 10.25 -13.50 -2.40
C LEU A 133 11.40 -13.59 -3.39
N ASP A 134 11.12 -14.17 -4.56
CA ASP A 134 11.98 -14.03 -5.72
C ASP A 134 11.89 -12.61 -6.30
N GLU A 135 12.94 -12.21 -7.02
CA GLU A 135 13.04 -10.85 -7.57
C GLU A 135 11.91 -10.53 -8.55
N GLY A 136 11.42 -11.52 -9.30
CA GLY A 136 10.34 -11.34 -10.28
C GLY A 136 9.02 -10.97 -9.59
N THR A 137 8.64 -11.74 -8.57
CA THR A 137 7.46 -11.47 -7.74
C THR A 137 7.58 -10.13 -7.01
N ALA A 138 8.72 -9.87 -6.35
CA ALA A 138 8.98 -8.60 -5.67
C ALA A 138 8.90 -7.40 -6.62
N ARG A 139 9.38 -7.54 -7.87
CA ARG A 139 9.30 -6.49 -8.90
C ARG A 139 7.86 -6.18 -9.30
N ASN A 140 7.03 -7.20 -9.50
CA ASN A 140 5.61 -7.00 -9.83
C ASN A 140 4.88 -6.25 -8.70
N ILE A 141 5.07 -6.69 -7.45
CA ILE A 141 4.46 -6.07 -6.28
C ILE A 141 4.96 -4.62 -6.13
N MET A 142 6.27 -4.39 -6.19
CA MET A 142 6.83 -3.03 -6.05
C MET A 142 6.32 -2.06 -7.10
N TRP A 143 6.12 -2.50 -8.35
CA TRP A 143 5.56 -1.64 -9.39
C TRP A 143 4.22 -1.04 -8.96
N GLN A 144 3.34 -1.89 -8.41
CA GLN A 144 2.01 -1.50 -7.93
C GLN A 144 2.07 -0.65 -6.64
N VAL A 145 2.96 -1.00 -5.70
CA VAL A 145 3.12 -0.23 -4.45
C VAL A 145 3.64 1.19 -4.73
N ILE A 146 4.58 1.35 -5.66
CA ILE A 146 5.06 2.67 -6.09
C ILE A 146 3.93 3.47 -6.72
N ASP A 147 3.09 2.83 -7.56
CA ASP A 147 1.95 3.48 -8.20
C ASP A 147 0.92 4.00 -7.17
N ALA A 148 0.59 3.19 -6.16
CA ALA A 148 -0.25 3.60 -5.04
C ALA A 148 0.34 4.79 -4.27
N ALA A 149 1.62 4.72 -3.91
CA ALA A 149 2.30 5.75 -3.14
C ALA A 149 2.43 7.09 -3.90
N LYS A 150 2.75 7.01 -5.21
CA LYS A 150 2.83 8.17 -6.09
C LYS A 150 1.45 8.81 -6.27
N THR A 151 0.43 8.00 -6.55
CA THR A 151 -0.97 8.46 -6.65
C THR A 151 -1.43 9.16 -5.38
N CYS A 152 -1.14 8.61 -4.19
CA CYS A 152 -1.45 9.28 -2.93
C CYS A 152 -0.81 10.67 -2.86
N CYS A 153 0.50 10.77 -3.15
CA CYS A 153 1.23 12.04 -3.11
C CYS A 153 0.65 13.06 -4.10
N GLU A 154 0.32 12.65 -5.32
CA GLU A 154 -0.30 13.48 -6.36
C GLU A 154 -1.70 13.96 -5.95
N ARG A 155 -2.45 13.13 -5.22
CA ARG A 155 -3.76 13.47 -4.65
C ARG A 155 -3.68 14.24 -3.33
N GLY A 156 -2.48 14.67 -2.93
CA GLY A 156 -2.26 15.50 -1.75
C GLY A 156 -2.27 14.73 -0.43
N VAL A 157 -2.06 13.41 -0.46
CA VAL A 157 -2.06 12.51 0.70
C VAL A 157 -0.66 11.96 0.95
N PHE A 158 -0.18 12.11 2.18
CA PHE A 158 1.02 11.46 2.66
C PHE A 158 0.64 10.32 3.61
N HIS A 159 0.86 9.07 3.21
CA HIS A 159 0.42 7.89 3.96
C HIS A 159 1.11 7.72 5.33
N ARG A 160 2.42 8.04 5.41
CA ARG A 160 3.30 7.92 6.59
C ARG A 160 3.54 6.52 7.17
N ASP A 161 2.71 5.53 6.89
CA ASP A 161 2.88 4.16 7.40
C ASP A 161 2.82 3.10 6.30
N LEU A 162 3.61 3.29 5.24
CA LEU A 162 3.80 2.25 4.22
C LEU A 162 4.66 1.12 4.80
N LYS A 163 4.11 -0.09 4.82
CA LYS A 163 4.74 -1.33 5.31
C LYS A 163 4.00 -2.54 4.74
N LEU A 164 4.56 -3.74 4.92
CA LEU A 164 4.01 -4.97 4.37
C LEU A 164 2.58 -5.25 4.88
N GLU A 165 2.30 -4.99 6.16
CA GLU A 165 0.99 -5.25 6.77
C GLU A 165 -0.12 -4.34 6.23
N ASN A 166 0.25 -3.18 5.67
CA ASN A 166 -0.70 -2.21 5.10
C ASN A 166 -0.88 -2.37 3.58
N LEU A 167 -0.45 -3.51 3.03
CA LEU A 167 -0.60 -3.86 1.62
C LEU A 167 -1.32 -5.19 1.51
N LEU A 168 -2.53 -5.21 0.95
CA LEU A 168 -3.24 -6.45 0.63
C LEU A 168 -2.78 -6.99 -0.71
N VAL A 169 -2.59 -8.30 -0.82
CA VAL A 169 -2.26 -9.01 -2.05
C VAL A 169 -3.36 -10.01 -2.36
N ASN A 170 -3.92 -9.94 -3.56
CA ASN A 170 -4.75 -11.00 -4.09
C ASN A 170 -3.86 -12.12 -4.62
N GLN A 171 -3.97 -13.32 -4.03
CA GLN A 171 -3.08 -14.44 -4.34
C GLN A 171 -3.31 -15.04 -5.75
N ASP A 172 -4.50 -14.83 -6.32
CA ASP A 172 -4.83 -15.35 -7.64
C ASP A 172 -4.40 -14.38 -8.75
N THR A 173 -4.57 -13.07 -8.53
CA THR A 173 -4.33 -12.03 -9.54
C THR A 173 -3.02 -11.29 -9.37
N MET A 174 -2.37 -11.41 -8.20
CA MET A 174 -1.23 -10.61 -7.76
C MET A 174 -1.49 -9.10 -7.71
N GLU A 175 -2.76 -8.69 -7.65
CA GLU A 175 -3.14 -7.30 -7.45
C GLU A 175 -2.85 -6.87 -6.01
N VAL A 176 -2.23 -5.69 -5.87
CA VAL A 176 -1.86 -5.10 -4.58
C VAL A 176 -2.79 -3.95 -4.25
N LYS A 177 -3.26 -3.83 -3.01
CA LYS A 177 -4.03 -2.67 -2.53
C LYS A 177 -3.46 -2.08 -1.25
N LEU A 178 -3.21 -0.78 -1.26
CA LEU A 178 -2.84 0.00 -0.08
C LEU A 178 -4.06 0.24 0.81
N ILE A 179 -3.90 -0.05 2.10
CA ILE A 179 -4.90 0.15 3.16
C ILE A 179 -4.34 1.02 4.30
N ASP A 180 -5.20 1.38 5.25
CA ASP A 180 -4.89 2.04 6.53
C ASP A 180 -4.24 3.44 6.44
N PHE A 181 -5.08 4.46 6.22
CA PHE A 181 -4.67 5.86 6.20
C PHE A 181 -4.65 6.51 7.60
N GLY A 182 -4.75 5.72 8.68
CA GLY A 182 -4.88 6.23 10.06
C GLY A 182 -3.67 7.06 10.53
N CYS A 183 -2.48 6.72 10.04
CA CYS A 183 -1.26 7.49 10.29
C CYS A 183 -1.05 8.64 9.28
N GLY A 184 -1.92 8.83 8.29
CA GLY A 184 -1.67 9.74 7.18
C GLY A 184 -1.69 11.22 7.55
N ALA A 185 -1.33 12.08 6.59
CA ALA A 185 -1.42 13.52 6.69
C ALA A 185 -1.62 14.15 5.30
N LEU A 186 -2.04 15.42 5.28
CA LEU A 186 -2.04 16.21 4.05
C LEU A 186 -0.60 16.48 3.59
N MET A 187 -0.38 16.37 2.28
CA MET A 187 0.86 16.79 1.64
C MET A 187 1.10 18.28 1.88
N LYS A 188 2.35 18.63 2.15
CA LYS A 188 2.80 20.01 2.31
C LYS A 188 4.28 20.10 1.93
N ASN A 189 4.69 21.28 1.47
CA ASN A 189 6.08 21.52 1.08
C ASN A 189 7.01 21.70 2.29
N SER A 190 6.47 22.18 3.42
CA SER A 190 7.22 22.33 4.68
C SER A 190 7.54 20.98 5.31
N ALA A 191 8.64 20.89 6.04
CA ALA A 191 8.98 19.70 6.80
C ALA A 191 7.91 19.31 7.86
N PHE A 192 7.77 18.00 8.08
CA PHE A 192 7.08 17.44 9.23
C PHE A 192 8.04 17.43 10.42
N LYS A 193 7.55 17.80 11.62
CA LYS A 193 8.34 17.89 12.86
C LYS A 193 7.91 16.86 13.92
N SER A 194 6.97 16.01 13.57
CA SER A 194 6.51 14.88 14.38
C SER A 194 6.44 13.66 13.49
N PHE A 195 6.83 12.52 14.05
CA PHE A 195 6.77 11.24 13.36
C PHE A 195 5.48 10.51 13.72
N SER A 196 4.88 9.88 12.71
CA SER A 196 3.76 8.94 12.83
C SER A 196 4.05 7.79 11.87
N GLY A 197 3.68 6.58 12.26
CA GLY A 197 4.00 5.35 11.53
C GLY A 197 4.90 4.41 12.34
N THR A 198 5.35 3.35 11.68
CA THR A 198 6.05 2.24 12.33
C THR A 198 7.55 2.57 12.51
N ARG A 199 8.05 2.44 13.75
CA ARG A 199 9.38 2.96 14.16
C ARG A 199 10.59 2.47 13.33
N PRO A 200 10.72 1.18 12.95
CA PRO A 200 11.87 0.71 12.17
C PRO A 200 12.00 1.39 10.79
N TYR A 201 10.88 1.86 10.24
CA TYR A 201 10.77 2.54 8.96
C TYR A 201 11.07 4.05 9.04
N CYS A 202 11.34 4.57 10.24
CA CYS A 202 11.61 5.99 10.45
C CYS A 202 12.85 6.43 9.66
N PRO A 203 12.76 7.50 8.84
CA PRO A 203 13.87 7.94 8.03
C PRO A 203 14.96 8.59 8.88
N PRO A 204 16.25 8.43 8.52
CA PRO A 204 17.38 8.85 9.36
C PRO A 204 17.41 10.36 9.57
N GLU A 205 16.98 11.15 8.59
CA GLU A 205 16.90 12.60 8.71
C GLU A 205 15.97 13.07 9.85
N PHE A 206 14.93 12.30 10.18
CA PHE A 206 14.09 12.62 11.34
C PHE A 206 14.82 12.35 12.66
N ASN A 207 15.50 11.21 12.78
CA ASN A 207 16.28 10.89 13.98
C ASN A 207 17.43 11.88 14.22
N MET A 208 18.05 12.38 13.14
CA MET A 208 19.17 13.32 13.21
C MET A 208 18.73 14.77 13.40
N LYS A 209 17.64 15.21 12.76
CA LYS A 209 17.26 16.63 12.65
C LYS A 209 15.87 16.95 13.20
N GLY A 210 15.14 15.96 13.70
CA GLY A 210 13.76 16.09 14.16
C GLY A 210 12.76 16.46 13.06
N ARG A 211 13.13 16.32 11.78
CA ARG A 211 12.30 16.75 10.66
C ARG A 211 12.54 15.95 9.38
N TYR A 212 11.49 15.80 8.57
CA TYR A 212 11.51 15.08 7.29
C TYR A 212 10.50 15.65 6.29
N HIS A 213 10.57 15.23 5.03
CA HIS A 213 9.66 15.64 3.96
C HIS A 213 8.95 14.43 3.36
N ALA A 214 7.72 14.63 2.89
CA ALA A 214 6.86 13.53 2.46
C ALA A 214 7.49 12.65 1.36
N LYS A 215 7.84 13.23 0.20
CA LYS A 215 8.35 12.47 -0.94
C LYS A 215 9.64 11.66 -0.61
N PRO A 216 10.71 12.25 -0.05
CA PRO A 216 11.90 11.48 0.30
C PRO A 216 11.63 10.38 1.33
N THR A 217 10.74 10.62 2.29
CA THR A 217 10.37 9.60 3.29
C THR A 217 9.56 8.47 2.66
N THR A 218 8.65 8.77 1.74
CA THR A 218 7.95 7.74 0.96
C THR A 218 8.93 6.82 0.24
N VAL A 219 9.95 7.38 -0.44
CA VAL A 219 10.98 6.58 -1.12
C VAL A 219 11.78 5.72 -0.15
N TRP A 220 12.14 6.27 1.02
CA TRP A 220 12.80 5.50 2.08
C TRP A 220 11.95 4.30 2.50
N THR A 221 10.66 4.49 2.78
CA THR A 221 9.76 3.40 3.17
C THR A 221 9.59 2.36 2.07
N LEU A 222 9.55 2.78 0.80
CA LEU A 222 9.49 1.86 -0.34
C LEU A 222 10.77 1.01 -0.47
N GLY A 223 11.94 1.58 -0.17
CA GLY A 223 13.19 0.85 -0.10
C GLY A 223 13.21 -0.21 1.01
N PHE A 224 12.63 0.10 2.18
CA PHE A 224 12.45 -0.87 3.27
C PHE A 224 11.53 -2.02 2.86
N ILE A 225 10.38 -1.72 2.26
CA ILE A 225 9.45 -2.74 1.76
C ILE A 225 10.13 -3.68 0.77
N LEU A 226 10.89 -3.13 -0.20
CA LEU A 226 11.63 -3.95 -1.16
C LEU A 226 12.68 -4.83 -0.48
N TYR A 227 13.43 -4.27 0.48
CA TYR A 227 14.40 -5.04 1.25
C TYR A 227 13.73 -6.19 2.00
N GLU A 228 12.66 -5.93 2.76
CA GLU A 228 11.97 -6.93 3.57
C GLU A 228 11.32 -8.01 2.70
N MET A 229 10.75 -7.67 1.55
CA MET A 229 10.24 -8.68 0.62
C MET A 229 11.33 -9.65 0.16
N LEU A 230 12.57 -9.20 -0.02
CA LEU A 230 13.67 -10.03 -0.53
C LEU A 230 14.47 -10.72 0.58
N CYS A 231 14.50 -10.16 1.78
CA CYS A 231 15.34 -10.67 2.87
C CYS A 231 14.52 -11.30 3.99
N GLY A 232 13.22 -11.02 4.08
CA GLY A 232 12.34 -11.48 5.15
C GLY A 232 12.46 -10.71 6.46
N GLU A 233 13.43 -9.82 6.54
CA GLU A 233 13.78 -9.11 7.77
C GLU A 233 14.18 -7.66 7.49
N CYS A 234 14.18 -6.84 8.54
CA CYS A 234 14.70 -5.47 8.48
C CYS A 234 16.22 -5.45 8.20
N PRO A 235 16.75 -4.45 7.49
CA PRO A 235 18.19 -4.33 7.24
C PRO A 235 18.96 -4.10 8.54
N THR A 236 19.99 -4.93 8.77
CA THR A 236 20.88 -4.83 9.92
C THR A 236 21.72 -3.56 9.88
N SER A 237 22.47 -3.26 10.95
CA SER A 237 23.44 -2.16 10.95
C SER A 237 24.50 -2.32 9.85
N TYR A 238 24.94 -3.56 9.59
CA TYR A 238 25.90 -3.86 8.53
C TYR A 238 25.29 -3.61 7.14
N ASP A 239 24.06 -4.08 6.92
CA ASP A 239 23.36 -3.86 5.65
C ASP A 239 23.20 -2.38 5.36
N ARG A 240 22.73 -1.60 6.34
CA ARG A 240 22.58 -0.14 6.22
C ARG A 240 23.90 0.55 5.88
N HIS A 241 25.02 0.10 6.47
CA HIS A 241 26.33 0.64 6.15
C HIS A 241 26.71 0.33 4.69
N MET A 242 26.57 -0.92 4.26
CA MET A 242 26.85 -1.34 2.88
C MET A 242 25.96 -0.65 1.84
N ILE A 243 24.68 -0.44 2.16
CA ILE A 243 23.71 0.30 1.35
C ILE A 243 24.17 1.74 1.17
N THR A 244 24.58 2.39 2.28
CA THR A 244 25.07 3.78 2.27
C THR A 244 26.28 3.96 1.37
N VAL A 245 27.22 2.99 1.38
CA VAL A 245 28.41 3.04 0.52
C VAL A 245 28.19 2.44 -0.88
N ASN A 246 26.95 2.12 -1.24
CA ASN A 246 26.60 1.52 -2.54
C ASN A 246 27.24 0.15 -2.83
N LEU A 247 27.65 -0.59 -1.80
CA LEU A 247 28.29 -1.92 -1.93
C LEU A 247 27.42 -3.08 -1.45
N TRP A 248 26.18 -2.83 -1.04
CA TRP A 248 25.27 -3.88 -0.59
C TRP A 248 24.89 -4.84 -1.72
N THR A 249 24.84 -6.11 -1.37
CA THR A 249 24.41 -7.24 -2.21
C THR A 249 23.58 -8.18 -1.35
N ARG A 250 22.54 -8.80 -1.92
CA ARG A 250 21.70 -9.77 -1.21
C ARG A 250 22.52 -10.93 -0.64
N PRO A 251 22.37 -11.31 0.64
CA PRO A 251 23.01 -12.49 1.20
C PRO A 251 22.69 -13.76 0.40
N GLY A 252 23.65 -14.67 0.28
CA GLY A 252 23.49 -15.92 -0.51
C GLY A 252 23.67 -15.76 -2.04
N HIS A 253 23.59 -14.53 -2.56
CA HIS A 253 23.93 -14.24 -3.95
C HIS A 253 25.41 -13.88 -4.05
N THR A 254 26.27 -14.90 -4.23
CA THR A 254 27.73 -14.68 -4.32
C THR A 254 28.09 -13.85 -5.56
N LYS A 255 29.13 -13.01 -5.44
CA LYS A 255 29.72 -12.10 -6.45
C LYS A 255 30.11 -12.75 -7.81
N ARG A 256 29.85 -14.05 -8.02
CA ARG A 256 30.34 -14.83 -9.17
C ARG A 256 29.58 -14.58 -10.47
N THR A 257 28.49 -13.82 -10.46
CA THR A 257 27.88 -13.22 -11.67
C THR A 257 28.47 -11.83 -11.89
N ASN A 258 29.78 -11.77 -12.16
CA ASN A 258 30.52 -10.55 -12.45
C ASN A 258 29.92 -9.81 -13.67
N SER A 259 29.28 -8.66 -13.44
CA SER A 259 29.60 -7.36 -14.09
C SER A 259 28.52 -6.28 -13.90
N PHE A 260 27.37 -6.61 -13.31
CA PHE A 260 26.39 -5.63 -12.86
C PHE A 260 26.00 -5.98 -11.43
N LYS A 261 26.16 -5.04 -10.49
CA LYS A 261 25.40 -5.09 -9.24
C LYS A 261 23.95 -5.40 -9.62
N GLU A 262 23.35 -6.45 -9.05
CA GLU A 262 21.97 -6.84 -9.37
C GLU A 262 21.12 -5.57 -9.32
N LYS A 263 20.45 -5.22 -10.42
CA LYS A 263 19.74 -3.93 -10.55
C LYS A 263 18.77 -3.69 -9.39
N CYS A 264 18.25 -4.78 -8.81
CA CYS A 264 17.49 -4.76 -7.57
C CYS A 264 18.26 -4.21 -6.37
N CYS A 265 19.49 -4.69 -6.13
CA CYS A 265 20.37 -4.19 -5.08
C CYS A 265 20.69 -2.70 -5.28
N GLN A 266 20.84 -2.24 -6.53
CA GLN A 266 21.04 -0.81 -6.81
C GLN A 266 19.78 0.00 -6.46
N MET A 267 18.58 -0.48 -6.81
CA MET A 267 17.32 0.16 -6.43
C MET A 267 17.20 0.35 -4.91
N ILE A 268 17.54 -0.69 -4.13
CA ILE A 268 17.56 -0.62 -2.66
C ILE A 268 18.56 0.45 -2.19
N CYS A 269 19.78 0.45 -2.75
CA CYS A 269 20.79 1.44 -2.38
C CYS A 269 20.35 2.86 -2.68
N ASP A 270 19.71 3.11 -3.83
CA ASP A 270 19.26 4.44 -4.23
C ASP A 270 18.07 4.92 -3.39
N CYS A 271 17.17 4.00 -2.98
CA CYS A 271 16.05 4.33 -2.11
C CYS A 271 16.45 4.59 -0.65
N LEU A 272 17.52 3.93 -0.18
CA LEU A 272 17.92 3.94 1.23
C LEU A 272 19.17 4.80 1.50
N GLN A 273 19.40 5.81 0.67
CA GLN A 273 20.40 6.84 0.95
C GLN A 273 20.02 7.64 2.21
N PRO A 274 20.96 7.82 3.18
CA PRO A 274 20.68 8.59 4.40
C PRO A 274 20.42 10.07 4.15
N ASP A 275 21.08 10.64 3.14
CA ASP A 275 20.81 12.00 2.69
C ASP A 275 19.59 12.00 1.76
N PRO A 276 18.46 12.64 2.14
CA PRO A 276 17.26 12.67 1.31
C PRO A 276 17.47 13.33 -0.05
N GLN A 277 18.53 14.14 -0.24
CA GLN A 277 18.85 14.74 -1.55
C GLN A 277 19.57 13.78 -2.50
N LYS A 278 20.21 12.74 -1.96
CA LYS A 278 20.86 11.68 -2.75
C LYS A 278 19.94 10.50 -3.03
N ARG A 279 18.78 10.49 -2.38
CA ARG A 279 17.78 9.43 -2.49
C ARG A 279 17.08 9.52 -3.85
N LEU A 280 16.76 8.38 -4.43
CA LEU A 280 15.99 8.29 -5.68
C LEU A 280 14.72 9.16 -5.59
N SER A 281 14.37 9.85 -6.67
CA SER A 281 13.11 10.59 -6.72
C SER A 281 11.93 9.64 -6.83
N LEU A 282 10.85 9.90 -6.10
CA LEU A 282 9.60 9.15 -6.21
C LEU A 282 9.08 9.12 -7.66
N ASP A 283 9.26 10.24 -8.38
CA ASP A 283 8.77 10.38 -9.75
C ASP A 283 9.60 9.56 -10.76
N GLU A 284 10.82 9.19 -10.41
CA GLU A 284 11.78 8.46 -11.26
C GLU A 284 11.85 6.96 -10.93
N MET A 285 11.17 6.50 -9.87
CA MET A 285 11.32 5.11 -9.39
C MET A 285 10.98 4.06 -10.46
N HIS A 286 9.90 4.24 -11.22
CA HIS A 286 9.53 3.32 -12.31
C HIS A 286 10.51 3.36 -13.49
N LEU A 287 11.33 4.41 -13.61
CA LEU A 287 12.35 4.55 -14.66
C LEU A 287 13.66 3.84 -14.30
N HIS A 288 13.79 3.35 -13.07
CA HIS A 288 14.97 2.65 -12.60
C HIS A 288 15.20 1.37 -13.42
N ASP A 289 16.47 1.05 -13.69
CA ASP A 289 16.86 -0.05 -14.57
C ASP A 289 16.38 -1.42 -14.10
N TRP A 290 16.10 -1.56 -12.79
CA TRP A 290 15.51 -2.77 -12.21
C TRP A 290 14.17 -3.15 -12.84
N PHE A 291 13.36 -2.17 -13.23
CA PHE A 291 12.08 -2.42 -13.91
C PHE A 291 12.22 -2.67 -15.41
N LYS A 292 13.37 -2.35 -16.01
CA LYS A 292 13.64 -2.55 -17.44
C LYS A 292 14.09 -3.97 -17.79
N VAL A 293 14.27 -4.83 -16.79
CA VAL A 293 14.68 -6.23 -17.00
C VAL A 293 13.49 -7.00 -17.60
N ARG A 294 13.48 -7.18 -18.93
CA ARG A 294 12.57 -8.14 -19.58
C ARG A 294 12.88 -9.54 -19.08
N SER A 295 11.85 -10.30 -18.70
CA SER A 295 11.96 -11.75 -18.50
C SER A 295 12.39 -12.38 -19.83
N LEU A 296 13.69 -12.64 -19.98
CA LEU A 296 14.22 -13.49 -21.04
C LEU A 296 13.93 -14.95 -20.70
N ARG A 297 12.65 -15.31 -20.67
CA ARG A 297 12.20 -16.71 -20.66
C ARG A 297 10.89 -16.77 -21.43
N LEU A 298 10.99 -16.82 -22.76
CA LEU A 298 10.03 -17.39 -23.72
C LEU A 298 10.59 -17.19 -25.15
N SER A 299 11.75 -17.79 -25.47
CA SER A 299 12.19 -17.92 -26.87
C SER A 299 13.18 -19.06 -27.18
N ASP A 300 13.38 -20.05 -26.29
CA ASP A 300 14.34 -21.15 -26.54
C ASP A 300 13.68 -22.54 -26.66
N SER A 301 12.40 -22.61 -27.01
CA SER A 301 11.73 -23.90 -27.22
C SER A 301 10.78 -23.91 -28.41
N LEU A 302 11.24 -23.45 -29.59
CA LEU A 302 10.60 -23.77 -30.87
C LEU A 302 11.64 -23.80 -32.02
N THR A 303 12.75 -24.51 -31.86
CA THR A 303 13.47 -25.06 -33.03
C THR A 303 12.85 -26.39 -33.39
N ILE A 304 11.73 -26.34 -34.13
CA ILE A 304 11.26 -27.48 -34.91
C ILE A 304 12.30 -27.68 -36.02
N ARG A 305 13.11 -28.74 -35.92
CA ARG A 305 13.99 -29.16 -37.03
C ARG A 305 13.09 -29.63 -38.19
N PRO A 306 13.29 -29.15 -39.43
CA PRO A 306 12.57 -29.71 -40.57
C PRO A 306 13.08 -31.14 -40.84
N ARG A 307 12.18 -32.11 -40.81
CA ARG A 307 12.45 -33.47 -41.33
C ARG A 307 12.58 -33.37 -42.85
N LEU A 308 13.69 -33.85 -43.39
CA LEU A 308 13.85 -34.08 -44.83
C LEU A 308 12.93 -35.25 -45.25
N PRO A 309 12.31 -35.20 -46.44
CA PRO A 309 11.47 -36.28 -46.94
C PRO A 309 12.34 -37.46 -47.36
N THR A 310 12.02 -38.64 -46.83
CA THR A 310 12.56 -39.93 -47.26
C THR A 310 12.01 -40.26 -48.65
N THR A 311 12.88 -40.29 -49.65
CA THR A 311 12.58 -40.85 -50.97
C THR A 311 12.44 -42.36 -50.86
N ILE A 312 11.32 -42.88 -51.37
CA ILE A 312 11.04 -44.30 -51.57
C ILE A 312 11.80 -44.78 -52.80
N ILE A 313 12.57 -45.87 -52.66
CA ILE A 313 12.68 -46.94 -53.66
C ILE A 313 12.35 -48.24 -52.93
#